data_AF-A0A965UVF0-F1
#
_entry.id   AF-A0A965UVF0-F1
#
_cell.length_a   1.000
_cell.length_b   1.000
_cell.length_c   1.000
_cell.angle_alpha   90.00
_cell.angle_beta   90.00
_cell.angle_gamma   90.00
#
_symmetry.space_group_name_H-M   'P 1'
#
loop_
_entity.id
_entity.type
_entity.pdbx_description
1 polymer ?
#
loop_
_entity_poly.entity_id
_entity_poly.type
_entity_poly.pdbx_seq_one_letter_code
_entity_poly.pdbx_strand_id
1 'polypeptide(L)'
;MPTIVTATELRTILGVSSSLYSDAYLNDIVDASENLVLPMLVTFQSKINKVKLEDNVAYFETATIQEFTEGQSVIITGCGSPFNGTHTVTDDEISDYVFTVAITNADILEKNVIPAGNAALSGLSTYVGNANAEAAILAISVEIFQARTAAGGSIEGIDFAVTPYRLSKNLLAKVTGLLGPYLDVETMVG
;
A
#
# COMPACT_ATOMS: atom_id res chain seq x y z
N MET A 1 7.49 -8.74 -2.05
CA MET A 1 7.67 -9.04 -3.49
C MET A 1 7.01 -7.90 -4.20
N PRO A 2 7.79 -7.11 -4.96
CA PRO A 2 7.29 -5.93 -5.62
C PRO A 2 6.13 -6.26 -6.53
N THR A 3 5.16 -5.37 -6.56
CA THR A 3 3.89 -5.59 -7.26
C THR A 3 3.68 -4.61 -8.39
N ILE A 4 4.25 -3.40 -8.31
CA ILE A 4 4.12 -2.36 -9.33
C ILE A 4 5.29 -2.35 -10.30
N VAL A 5 6.52 -2.45 -9.79
CA VAL A 5 7.73 -2.50 -10.63
C VAL A 5 8.65 -3.63 -10.24
N THR A 6 9.40 -4.14 -11.20
CA THR A 6 10.28 -5.30 -11.04
C THR A 6 11.72 -4.88 -10.76
N ALA A 7 12.48 -5.77 -10.10
CA ALA A 7 13.93 -5.60 -9.98
C ALA A 7 14.63 -5.46 -11.34
N THR A 8 14.12 -6.09 -12.40
CA THR A 8 14.68 -5.99 -13.76
C THR A 8 14.52 -4.59 -14.34
N GLU A 9 13.37 -3.95 -14.16
CA GLU A 9 13.14 -2.57 -14.60
C GLU A 9 14.03 -1.60 -13.83
N LEU A 10 14.08 -1.71 -12.50
CA LEU A 10 14.96 -0.89 -11.67
C LEU A 10 16.43 -1.07 -12.07
N ARG A 11 16.87 -2.32 -12.31
CA ARG A 11 18.22 -2.65 -12.76
C ARG A 11 18.58 -1.96 -14.08
N THR A 12 17.65 -1.99 -15.03
CA THR A 12 17.83 -1.36 -16.35
C THR A 12 18.02 0.15 -16.21
N ILE A 13 17.23 0.79 -15.34
CA ILE A 13 17.32 2.24 -15.08
C ILE A 13 18.63 2.61 -14.37
N LEU A 14 19.05 1.80 -13.40
CA LEU A 14 20.29 2.03 -12.66
C LEU A 14 21.55 1.73 -13.49
N GLY A 15 21.43 0.95 -14.56
CA GLY A 15 22.57 0.51 -15.38
C GLY A 15 23.53 -0.43 -14.64
N VAL A 16 23.03 -1.21 -13.68
CA VAL A 16 23.84 -2.07 -12.80
C VAL A 16 23.76 -3.56 -13.16
N SER A 17 24.85 -4.30 -12.90
CA SER A 17 24.93 -5.73 -13.24
C SER A 17 24.27 -6.63 -12.18
N SER A 18 23.68 -7.74 -12.61
CA SER A 18 23.18 -8.83 -11.75
C SER A 18 24.27 -9.53 -10.95
N SER A 19 25.52 -9.46 -11.42
CA SER A 19 26.68 -9.95 -10.68
C SER A 19 27.07 -9.10 -9.47
N LEU A 20 26.68 -7.82 -9.45
CA LEU A 20 27.02 -6.88 -8.37
C LEU A 20 25.85 -6.64 -7.41
N TYR A 21 24.62 -6.62 -7.95
CA TYR A 21 23.40 -6.41 -7.17
C TYR A 21 22.41 -7.50 -7.49
N SER A 22 22.03 -8.31 -6.50
CA SER A 22 21.06 -9.40 -6.66
C SER A 22 19.64 -8.86 -6.87
N ASP A 23 18.77 -9.66 -7.50
CA ASP A 23 17.34 -9.29 -7.64
C ASP A 23 16.67 -9.15 -6.27
N ALA A 24 17.05 -9.96 -5.28
CA ALA A 24 16.56 -9.82 -3.91
C ALA A 24 16.89 -8.43 -3.32
N TYR A 25 18.12 -7.95 -3.50
CA TYR A 25 18.51 -6.62 -3.01
C TYR A 25 17.73 -5.49 -3.67
N LEU A 26 17.50 -5.58 -4.99
CA LEU A 26 16.72 -4.58 -5.71
C LEU A 26 15.23 -4.66 -5.35
N ASN A 27 14.68 -5.86 -5.18
CA ASN A 27 13.31 -6.06 -4.70
C ASN A 27 13.09 -5.44 -3.33
N ASP A 28 14.03 -5.55 -2.38
CA ASP A 28 13.92 -4.89 -1.07
C ASP A 28 13.83 -3.36 -1.18
N ILE A 29 14.48 -2.77 -2.18
CA ILE A 29 14.44 -1.33 -2.44
C ILE A 29 13.10 -0.93 -3.05
N VAL A 30 12.60 -1.72 -3.99
CA VAL A 30 11.30 -1.48 -4.59
C VAL A 30 10.19 -1.67 -3.56
N ASP A 31 10.22 -2.74 -2.75
CA ASP A 31 9.27 -2.99 -1.67
C ASP A 31 9.24 -1.80 -0.69
N ALA A 32 10.39 -1.22 -0.35
CA ALA A 32 10.45 -0.01 0.48
C ALA A 32 9.81 1.21 -0.19
N SER A 33 9.95 1.34 -1.52
CA SER A 33 9.38 2.45 -2.29
C SER A 33 7.87 2.33 -2.43
N GLU A 34 7.38 1.12 -2.71
CA GLU A 34 5.95 0.77 -2.77
C GLU A 34 5.25 1.08 -1.44
N ASN A 35 5.85 0.67 -0.32
CA ASN A 35 5.32 0.95 1.02
C ASN A 35 5.24 2.45 1.38
N LEU A 36 6.01 3.31 0.72
CA LEU A 36 5.96 4.76 0.92
C LEU A 36 4.93 5.44 0.03
N VAL A 37 4.80 5.00 -1.23
CA VAL A 37 3.95 5.64 -2.23
C VAL A 37 2.50 5.20 -2.09
N LEU A 38 2.26 3.90 -2.00
CA LEU A 38 0.93 3.32 -2.16
C LEU A 38 -0.06 3.73 -1.08
N PRO A 39 0.34 3.94 0.20
CA PRO A 39 -0.57 4.50 1.21
C PRO A 39 -1.05 5.93 0.92
N MET A 40 -0.37 6.68 0.05
CA MET A 40 -0.77 8.05 -0.31
C MET A 40 -1.76 8.10 -1.48
N LEU A 41 -1.99 6.96 -2.14
CA LEU A 41 -2.81 6.92 -3.35
C LEU A 41 -4.26 6.55 -3.01
N VAL A 42 -5.19 7.04 -3.82
CA VAL A 42 -6.60 6.68 -3.73
C VAL A 42 -6.73 5.18 -3.88
N THR A 43 -7.46 4.58 -2.96
CA THR A 43 -7.84 3.16 -2.98
C THR A 43 -9.35 3.06 -2.94
N PHE A 44 -9.90 1.97 -3.48
CA PHE A 44 -11.32 1.70 -3.29
C PHE A 44 -11.58 1.50 -1.79
N GLN A 45 -12.45 2.35 -1.26
CA GLN A 45 -12.92 2.26 0.11
C GLN A 45 -14.43 2.41 0.16
N SER A 46 -15.04 1.79 1.16
CA SER A 46 -16.48 1.86 1.40
C SER A 46 -16.75 1.92 2.90
N LYS A 47 -17.71 2.77 3.29
CA LYS A 47 -18.13 2.89 4.70
C LYS A 47 -19.05 1.73 5.06
N ILE A 48 -18.83 1.12 6.22
CA ILE A 48 -19.59 -0.02 6.71
C ILE A 48 -20.64 0.47 7.71
N ASN A 49 -21.91 0.22 7.41
CA ASN A 49 -23.04 0.60 8.27
C ASN A 49 -23.48 -0.52 9.20
N LYS A 50 -23.35 -1.79 8.76
CA LYS A 50 -23.74 -2.94 9.58
C LYS A 50 -22.78 -4.09 9.42
N VAL A 51 -22.75 -4.91 10.47
CA VAL A 51 -22.00 -6.16 10.48
C VAL A 51 -22.84 -7.27 11.09
N LYS A 52 -22.69 -8.46 10.53
CA LYS A 52 -23.30 -9.71 11.02
C LYS A 52 -22.26 -10.81 10.88
N LEU A 53 -22.29 -11.79 11.78
CA LEU A 53 -21.48 -13.00 11.65
C LEU A 53 -22.39 -14.22 11.87
N GLU A 54 -22.40 -15.13 10.91
CA GLU A 54 -23.20 -16.36 10.97
C GLU A 54 -22.40 -17.48 10.30
N ASP A 55 -22.30 -18.63 10.96
CA ASP A 55 -21.61 -19.83 10.45
C ASP A 55 -20.14 -19.58 10.03
N ASN A 56 -19.46 -18.68 10.76
CA ASN A 56 -18.09 -18.20 10.47
C ASN A 56 -17.95 -17.37 9.19
N VAL A 57 -19.05 -16.88 8.63
CA VAL A 57 -19.07 -15.90 7.53
C VAL A 57 -19.47 -14.54 8.11
N ALA A 58 -18.61 -13.56 7.94
CA ALA A 58 -18.89 -12.18 8.33
C ALA A 58 -19.40 -11.39 7.13
N TYR A 59 -20.59 -10.81 7.29
CA TYR A 59 -21.28 -9.99 6.31
C TYR A 59 -21.10 -8.53 6.67
N PHE A 60 -20.65 -7.73 5.70
CA PHE A 60 -20.44 -6.30 5.83
C PHE A 60 -21.37 -5.55 4.90
N GLU A 61 -22.33 -4.79 5.45
CA GLU A 61 -23.23 -3.96 4.67
C GLU A 61 -22.64 -2.54 4.55
N THR A 62 -22.43 -2.08 3.32
CA THR A 62 -21.81 -0.78 3.02
C THR A 62 -22.84 0.31 2.78
N ALA A 63 -22.47 1.57 3.08
CA ALA A 63 -23.30 2.74 2.85
C ALA A 63 -23.35 3.17 1.37
N THR A 64 -22.31 2.82 0.64
CA THR A 64 -22.08 3.16 -0.77
C THR A 64 -21.84 1.89 -1.56
N ILE A 65 -21.96 1.99 -2.88
CA ILE A 65 -21.60 0.87 -3.77
C ILE A 65 -20.13 0.50 -3.51
N GLN A 66 -19.90 -0.79 -3.30
CA GLN A 66 -18.59 -1.37 -3.07
C GLN A 66 -18.07 -2.03 -4.35
N GLU A 67 -16.77 -1.92 -4.61
CA GLU A 67 -16.11 -2.40 -5.84
C GLU A 67 -15.14 -3.57 -5.55
N PHE A 68 -15.27 -4.20 -4.39
CA PHE A 68 -14.45 -5.33 -4.00
C PHE A 68 -14.88 -6.60 -4.74
N THR A 69 -13.88 -7.39 -5.14
CA THR A 69 -14.08 -8.68 -5.79
C THR A 69 -13.53 -9.81 -4.94
N GLU A 70 -13.99 -11.04 -5.19
CA GLU A 70 -13.49 -12.25 -4.53
C GLU A 70 -11.95 -12.34 -4.60
N GLY A 71 -11.33 -12.80 -3.51
CA GLY A 71 -9.89 -13.01 -3.41
C GLY A 71 -9.09 -11.73 -3.14
N GLN A 72 -9.72 -10.55 -3.20
CA GLN A 72 -9.08 -9.31 -2.80
C GLN A 72 -8.91 -9.23 -1.29
N SER A 73 -7.80 -8.65 -0.86
CA SER A 73 -7.56 -8.36 0.55
C SER A 73 -8.13 -6.98 0.88
N VAL A 74 -8.85 -6.85 1.99
CA VAL A 74 -9.45 -5.60 2.48
C VAL A 74 -9.06 -5.37 3.94
N ILE A 75 -8.69 -4.13 4.28
CA ILE A 75 -8.46 -3.68 5.65
C ILE A 75 -9.77 -3.11 6.19
N ILE A 76 -10.27 -3.72 7.26
CA ILE A 76 -11.50 -3.36 7.95
C ILE A 76 -11.16 -2.69 9.28
N THR A 77 -11.75 -1.52 9.51
CA THR A 77 -11.56 -0.71 10.72
C THR A 77 -12.89 -0.14 11.22
N GLY A 78 -12.97 0.21 12.51
CA GLY A 78 -14.16 0.83 13.11
C GLY A 78 -15.35 -0.10 13.37
N CYS A 79 -15.28 -1.39 13.03
CA CYS A 79 -16.34 -2.39 13.26
C CYS A 79 -16.21 -3.16 14.60
N GLY A 80 -15.04 -3.05 15.26
CA GLY A 80 -14.71 -3.74 16.50
C GLY A 80 -14.32 -5.19 16.30
N SER A 81 -14.00 -5.91 17.38
CA SER A 81 -13.72 -7.35 17.32
C SER A 81 -15.02 -8.15 17.12
N PRO A 82 -15.05 -9.23 16.32
CA PRO A 82 -13.92 -9.84 15.59
C PRO A 82 -13.70 -9.28 14.17
N PHE A 83 -14.46 -8.27 13.77
CA PHE A 83 -14.56 -7.77 12.40
C PHE A 83 -13.37 -6.93 11.92
N ASN A 84 -12.67 -6.24 12.83
CA ASN A 84 -11.52 -5.42 12.48
C ASN A 84 -10.32 -6.32 12.15
N GLY A 85 -9.65 -6.02 11.04
CA GLY A 85 -8.49 -6.79 10.60
C GLY A 85 -8.26 -6.65 9.11
N THR A 86 -7.26 -7.38 8.60
CA THR A 86 -7.11 -7.58 7.16
C THR A 86 -7.73 -8.92 6.81
N HIS A 87 -8.70 -8.91 5.90
CA HIS A 87 -9.47 -10.09 5.52
C HIS A 87 -9.50 -10.24 4.01
N THR A 88 -9.65 -11.46 3.53
CA THR A 88 -9.84 -11.74 2.11
C THR A 88 -11.33 -11.87 1.82
N VAL A 89 -11.79 -11.17 0.78
CA VAL A 89 -13.19 -11.22 0.31
C VAL A 89 -13.50 -12.63 -0.22
N THR A 90 -14.60 -13.21 0.25
CA THR A 90 -15.10 -14.53 -0.16
C THR A 90 -16.27 -14.40 -1.13
N ASP A 91 -16.69 -15.51 -1.73
CA ASP A 91 -17.78 -15.61 -2.70
C ASP A 91 -19.15 -15.92 -2.06
N ASP A 92 -19.26 -15.99 -0.73
CA ASP A 92 -20.52 -16.29 -0.04
C ASP A 92 -21.63 -15.28 -0.41
N GLU A 93 -21.32 -13.98 -0.34
CA GLU A 93 -22.18 -12.92 -0.87
C GLU A 93 -21.35 -11.70 -1.30
N ILE A 94 -21.36 -11.41 -2.60
CA ILE A 94 -20.80 -10.19 -3.18
C ILE A 94 -21.89 -9.49 -4.00
N SER A 95 -22.32 -8.33 -3.53
CA SER A 95 -23.28 -7.46 -4.22
C SER A 95 -22.85 -6.00 -4.11
N ASP A 96 -23.57 -5.09 -4.78
CA ASP A 96 -23.26 -3.65 -4.76
C ASP A 96 -23.14 -3.09 -3.33
N TYR A 97 -23.82 -3.64 -2.33
CA TYR A 97 -23.83 -3.13 -0.95
C TYR A 97 -23.38 -4.13 0.11
N VAL A 98 -22.95 -5.33 -0.29
CA VAL A 98 -22.53 -6.39 0.64
C VAL A 98 -21.28 -7.07 0.12
N PHE A 99 -20.32 -7.29 1.02
CA PHE A 99 -19.23 -8.21 0.78
C PHE A 99 -19.05 -9.11 2.01
N THR A 100 -18.56 -10.32 1.79
CA THR A 100 -18.33 -11.31 2.85
C THR A 100 -16.85 -11.63 3.02
N VAL A 101 -16.49 -12.02 4.24
CA VAL A 101 -15.18 -12.57 4.56
C VAL A 101 -15.31 -13.72 5.57
N ALA A 102 -14.34 -14.63 5.59
CA ALA A 102 -14.30 -15.69 6.59
C ALA A 102 -13.76 -15.17 7.93
N ILE A 103 -14.54 -15.34 9.01
CA ILE A 103 -14.12 -15.05 10.40
C ILE A 103 -14.62 -16.17 11.31
N THR A 104 -13.69 -16.91 11.91
CA THR A 104 -14.04 -17.93 12.91
C THR A 104 -14.35 -17.28 14.26
N ASN A 105 -15.62 -17.18 14.60
CA ASN A 105 -16.10 -16.68 15.89
C ASN A 105 -17.52 -17.18 16.16
N ALA A 106 -17.99 -17.07 17.40
CA ALA A 106 -19.41 -17.28 17.69
C ALA A 106 -20.28 -16.30 16.90
N ASP A 107 -21.47 -16.74 16.49
CA ASP A 107 -22.41 -15.92 15.72
C ASP A 107 -22.71 -14.60 16.41
N ILE A 108 -22.77 -13.55 15.60
CA ILE A 108 -23.07 -12.19 16.04
C ILE A 108 -24.27 -11.72 15.24
N LEU A 109 -25.38 -11.48 15.95
CA LEU A 109 -26.58 -10.88 15.38
C LEU A 109 -26.23 -9.55 14.70
N GLU A 110 -26.91 -9.25 13.60
CA GLU A 110 -26.76 -8.00 12.88
C GLU A 110 -26.81 -6.80 13.84
N LYS A 111 -25.79 -5.95 13.76
CA LYS A 111 -25.69 -4.71 14.51
C LYS A 111 -25.26 -3.57 13.61
N ASN A 112 -25.81 -2.39 13.90
CA ASN A 112 -25.35 -1.15 13.28
C ASN A 112 -23.96 -0.77 13.82
N VAL A 113 -23.13 -0.19 12.95
CA VAL A 113 -21.80 0.33 13.25
C VAL A 113 -21.89 1.86 13.25
N ILE A 114 -21.77 2.47 14.44
CA ILE A 114 -21.88 3.93 14.62
C ILE A 114 -20.72 4.41 15.51
N PRO A 115 -19.84 5.33 15.04
CA PRO A 115 -19.76 5.84 13.66
C PRO A 115 -19.43 4.70 12.68
N ALA A 116 -19.74 4.90 11.39
CA ALA A 116 -19.55 3.88 10.36
C ALA A 116 -18.11 3.36 10.32
N GLY A 117 -17.96 2.05 10.11
CA GLY A 117 -16.66 1.43 9.86
C GLY A 117 -16.12 1.79 8.49
N ASN A 118 -14.90 1.33 8.19
CA ASN A 118 -14.26 1.53 6.89
C ASN A 118 -13.65 0.22 6.41
N ALA A 119 -14.02 -0.19 5.19
CA ALA A 119 -13.29 -1.18 4.40
C ALA A 119 -12.49 -0.44 3.34
N ALA A 120 -11.20 -0.74 3.22
CA ALA A 120 -10.35 -0.25 2.15
C ALA A 120 -9.57 -1.41 1.53
N LEU A 121 -9.38 -1.38 0.22
CA LEU A 121 -8.60 -2.42 -0.47
C LEU A 121 -7.16 -2.45 0.07
N SER A 122 -6.73 -3.61 0.52
CA SER A 122 -5.37 -3.92 0.95
C SER A 122 -4.60 -4.45 -0.25
N GLY A 123 -4.08 -3.56 -1.09
CA GLY A 123 -3.54 -3.99 -2.35
C GLY A 123 -2.70 -2.95 -3.07
N LEU A 124 -1.44 -3.31 -3.25
CA LEU A 124 -0.47 -2.63 -4.09
C LEU A 124 -0.80 -2.79 -5.59
N SER A 125 -1.78 -3.63 -5.97
CA SER A 125 -2.03 -4.01 -7.37
C SER A 125 -2.91 -3.04 -8.18
N THR A 126 -3.58 -2.07 -7.55
CA THR A 126 -4.52 -1.15 -8.24
C THR A 126 -3.83 -0.25 -9.26
N TYR A 127 -2.52 -0.03 -9.08
CA TYR A 127 -1.72 0.88 -9.91
C TYR A 127 -0.77 0.17 -10.89
N VAL A 128 -0.88 -1.16 -11.04
CA VAL A 128 -0.09 -1.90 -12.03
C VAL A 128 -0.45 -1.41 -13.44
N GLY A 129 0.54 -1.04 -14.24
CA GLY A 129 0.35 -0.47 -15.57
C GLY A 129 0.09 1.05 -15.57
N ASN A 130 0.05 1.70 -14.41
CA ASN A 130 -0.06 3.16 -14.32
C ASN A 130 1.31 3.81 -14.43
N ALA A 131 1.60 4.40 -15.58
CA ALA A 131 2.90 5.02 -15.87
C ALA A 131 3.34 6.07 -14.83
N ASN A 132 2.42 6.80 -14.20
CA ASN A 132 2.76 7.80 -13.19
C ASN A 132 3.14 7.16 -11.85
N ALA A 133 2.42 6.10 -11.44
CA ALA A 133 2.74 5.35 -10.22
C ALA A 133 4.05 4.59 -10.37
N GLU A 134 4.25 3.91 -11.50
CA GLU A 134 5.50 3.21 -11.83
C GLU A 134 6.70 4.18 -11.84
N ALA A 135 6.57 5.33 -12.51
CA ALA A 135 7.62 6.34 -12.53
C ALA A 135 7.94 6.92 -11.15
N ALA A 136 6.92 7.13 -10.31
CA ALA A 136 7.10 7.60 -8.94
C ALA A 136 7.86 6.57 -8.08
N ILE A 137 7.47 5.29 -8.14
CA ILE A 137 8.10 4.21 -7.38
C ILE A 137 9.54 4.00 -7.84
N LEU A 138 9.81 4.05 -9.14
CA LEU A 138 11.16 3.96 -9.69
C LEU A 138 12.03 5.15 -9.27
N ALA A 139 11.51 6.37 -9.29
CA ALA A 139 12.24 7.56 -8.85
C ALA A 139 12.67 7.45 -7.37
N ILE A 140 11.76 7.01 -6.50
CA ILE A 140 12.06 6.77 -5.08
C ILE A 140 13.06 5.61 -4.91
N SER A 141 12.88 4.52 -5.66
CA SER A 141 13.77 3.36 -5.63
C SER A 141 15.20 3.75 -5.99
N VAL A 142 15.38 4.60 -7.01
CA VAL A 142 16.69 5.13 -7.40
C VAL A 142 17.30 5.96 -6.28
N GLU A 143 16.54 6.82 -5.61
CA GLU A 143 17.09 7.60 -4.47
C GLU A 143 17.49 6.72 -3.29
N ILE A 144 16.67 5.72 -2.95
CA ILE A 144 16.99 4.76 -1.89
C ILE A 144 18.26 3.98 -2.26
N PHE A 145 18.37 3.53 -3.52
CA PHE A 145 19.57 2.85 -4.01
C PHE A 145 20.80 3.74 -3.88
N GLN A 146 20.76 4.97 -4.41
CA GLN A 146 21.88 5.92 -4.34
C GLN A 146 22.27 6.25 -2.90
N ALA A 147 21.30 6.39 -2.00
CA ALA A 147 21.56 6.61 -0.59
C ALA A 147 22.28 5.41 0.06
N ARG A 148 21.87 4.17 -0.27
CA ARG A 148 22.50 2.95 0.25
C ARG A 148 23.90 2.70 -0.34
N THR A 149 24.11 3.00 -1.62
CA THR A 149 25.41 2.79 -2.28
C THR A 149 26.36 3.95 -2.12
N ALA A 150 25.90 5.11 -1.63
CA ALA A 150 26.77 6.18 -1.20
C ALA A 150 27.65 5.65 -0.06
N ALA A 151 28.91 5.30 -0.40
CA ALA A 151 29.95 5.04 0.57
C ALA A 151 29.92 6.17 1.60
N GLY A 152 29.95 5.83 2.90
CA GLY A 152 30.01 6.81 3.98
C GLY A 152 30.92 7.96 3.55
N GLY A 153 30.32 9.17 3.47
CA GLY A 153 30.84 10.29 2.68
C GLY A 153 32.36 10.34 2.74
N SER A 154 32.99 10.20 1.58
CA SER A 154 34.44 10.22 1.35
C SER A 154 35.26 10.90 2.45
N ILE A 155 36.31 10.23 2.92
CA ILE A 155 37.41 10.92 3.61
C ILE A 155 38.06 11.91 2.62
N GLU A 156 38.45 13.07 3.16
CA GLU A 156 39.28 14.15 2.59
C GLU A 156 38.57 15.38 2.00
N GLY A 157 37.84 16.09 2.87
CA GLY A 157 38.04 17.53 3.01
C GLY A 157 38.90 17.78 4.25
N ILE A 158 39.81 18.75 4.19
CA ILE A 158 40.78 19.20 5.22
C ILE A 158 40.21 19.52 6.63
N ASP A 159 38.93 19.22 6.90
CA ASP A 159 38.21 19.59 8.13
C ASP A 159 37.30 18.45 8.68
N PHE A 160 37.69 17.17 8.52
CA PHE A 160 37.23 15.97 9.25
C PHE A 160 35.74 15.83 9.71
N ALA A 161 34.79 16.57 9.15
CA ALA A 161 33.39 16.53 9.52
C ALA A 161 32.68 15.47 8.68
N VAL A 162 32.48 14.29 9.27
CA VAL A 162 31.65 13.22 8.69
C VAL A 162 30.23 13.75 8.48
N THR A 163 29.78 13.84 7.21
CA THR A 163 28.36 14.12 6.93
C THR A 163 27.60 12.79 6.84
N PRO A 164 26.60 12.54 7.71
CA PRO A 164 25.81 11.32 7.68
C PRO A 164 24.99 11.15 6.38
N TYR A 165 24.55 9.90 6.17
CA TYR A 165 23.63 9.40 5.13
C TYR A 165 22.62 10.45 4.63
N ARG A 166 22.68 10.78 3.33
CA ARG A 166 21.85 11.82 2.71
C ARG A 166 20.61 11.22 2.04
N LEU A 167 19.67 10.68 2.82
CA LEU A 167 18.32 10.52 2.28
C LEU A 167 17.69 11.90 2.14
N SER A 168 17.12 12.20 0.98
CA SER A 168 16.49 13.49 0.73
C SER A 168 15.27 13.67 1.63
N LYS A 169 15.24 14.76 2.41
CA LYS A 169 14.05 15.18 3.19
C LYS A 169 12.82 15.49 2.30
N ASN A 170 13.03 15.64 1.00
CA ASN A 170 12.00 15.99 0.01
C ASN A 170 11.69 14.83 -0.95
N LEU A 171 11.96 13.58 -0.56
CA LEU A 171 11.75 12.39 -1.39
C LEU A 171 10.34 12.33 -1.98
N LEU A 172 9.32 12.47 -1.12
CA LEU A 172 7.91 12.42 -1.53
C LEU A 172 7.53 13.64 -2.38
N ALA A 173 8.04 14.83 -2.05
CA ALA A 173 7.76 16.07 -2.79
C ALA A 173 8.16 16.01 -4.27
N LYS A 174 9.15 15.18 -4.63
CA LYS A 174 9.59 14.99 -6.02
C LYS A 174 8.59 14.20 -6.86
N VAL A 175 7.85 13.28 -6.23
CA VAL A 175 6.86 12.43 -6.93
C VAL A 175 5.44 12.94 -6.78
N THR A 176 5.16 13.86 -5.85
CA THR A 176 3.82 14.44 -5.62
C THR A 176 3.22 15.04 -6.89
N GLY A 177 4.01 15.64 -7.77
CA GLY A 177 3.51 16.19 -9.05
C GLY A 177 3.04 15.11 -10.04
N LEU A 178 3.70 13.95 -10.06
CA LEU A 178 3.29 12.79 -10.88
C LEU A 178 2.05 12.12 -10.31
N LEU A 179 1.97 12.07 -8.98
CA LEU A 179 0.91 11.40 -8.24
C LEU A 179 -0.32 12.27 -8.00
N GLY A 180 -0.26 13.57 -8.30
CA GLY A 180 -1.31 14.56 -7.97
C GLY A 180 -2.75 14.13 -8.25
N PRO A 181 -3.09 13.56 -9.43
CA PRO A 181 -4.44 13.06 -9.72
C PRO A 181 -4.91 11.87 -8.88
N TYR A 182 -3.98 11.16 -8.26
CA TYR A 182 -4.19 9.93 -7.52
C TYR A 182 -3.97 10.09 -6.02
N LEU A 183 -3.58 11.28 -5.54
CA LEU A 183 -3.39 11.49 -4.11
C LEU A 183 -4.74 11.43 -3.40
N ASP A 184 -4.80 10.60 -2.37
CA ASP A 184 -5.97 10.54 -1.50
C ASP A 184 -5.99 11.75 -0.57
N VAL A 185 -6.83 12.74 -0.93
CA VAL A 185 -7.01 13.95 -0.13
C VAL A 185 -7.82 13.71 1.15
N GLU A 186 -8.53 12.58 1.27
CA GLU A 186 -9.34 12.27 2.44
C GLU A 186 -8.48 11.75 3.60
N THR A 187 -7.40 11.02 3.30
CA THR A 187 -6.44 10.52 4.30
C THR A 187 -5.32 11.52 4.64
N MET A 188 -5.09 12.54 3.81
CA MET A 188 -4.11 13.61 4.07
C MET A 188 -4.60 14.69 5.05
N VAL A 189 -5.89 14.71 5.38
CA VAL A 189 -6.51 15.61 6.38
C VAL A 189 -7.00 14.78 7.57
N GLY A 190 -6.09 14.00 8.16
CA GLY A 190 -6.27 13.30 9.43
C GLY A 190 -5.58 14.04 10.57
#